data_AF-A0A645G6F6-F1
#
_entry.id   AF-A0A645G6F6-F1
#
_cell.length_a   1.000
_cell.length_b   1.000
_cell.length_c   1.000
_cell.angle_alpha   90.00
_cell.angle_beta   90.00
_cell.angle_gamma   90.00
#
_symmetry.space_group_name_H-M   'P 1'
#
loop_
_entity.id
_entity.type
_entity.pdbx_description
1 polymer ?
#
loop_
_entity_poly.entity_id
_entity_poly.type
_entity_poly.pdbx_seq_one_letter_code
_entity_poly.pdbx_strand_id
1 'polypeptide(L)'
;MAFIVGLACIILMIYWPKVNKNIPGSLIALIIATAVVKIFDINIDTIGSVYSNISSSIPAPSIPKVDIKSIIPLIQPAITIAILAAIESLLSCVVSDNMIDDTHDSNAELIAQGAGNIVSALFGGIPATGAIARTAANVRSGGRSPISGIIHAVTLLLIMVILMPLAKLIPMTVLSAILIIVSYNMGEWKEMKEMLHLPKKDVIVLYTTFILTIVFDLVLAIGVGMAMHIVFNIISKSNKVDDIDQNESLEEII
;
A
#
# COMPACT_ATOMS: atom_id res chain seq x y z
N MET A 1 -13.09 -23.04 15.96
CA MET A 1 -13.00 -23.46 14.54
C MET A 1 -12.40 -22.38 13.65
N ALA A 2 -12.87 -21.12 13.72
CA ALA A 2 -12.32 -19.98 12.97
C ALA A 2 -10.78 -19.87 12.97
N PHE A 3 -10.18 -19.93 14.16
CA PHE A 3 -8.71 -19.89 14.34
C PHE A 3 -7.99 -21.02 13.59
N ILE A 4 -8.52 -22.24 13.65
CA ILE A 4 -7.93 -23.41 12.98
C ILE A 4 -7.97 -23.24 11.46
N VAL A 5 -9.09 -22.76 10.92
CA VAL A 5 -9.22 -22.46 9.48
C VAL A 5 -8.23 -21.38 9.06
N GLY A 6 -8.11 -20.30 9.85
CA GLY A 6 -7.14 -19.24 9.60
C GLY A 6 -5.69 -19.73 9.63
N LEU A 7 -5.32 -20.50 10.65
CA LEU A 7 -3.98 -21.09 10.78
C LEU A 7 -3.68 -22.05 9.62
N ALA A 8 -4.65 -22.88 9.23
CA ALA A 8 -4.53 -23.77 8.07
C ALA A 8 -4.32 -22.97 6.77
N CYS A 9 -5.02 -21.84 6.59
CA CYS A 9 -4.81 -20.96 5.44
C CYS A 9 -3.39 -20.37 5.42
N ILE A 10 -2.87 -19.91 6.57
CA ILE A 10 -1.50 -19.39 6.70
C ILE A 10 -0.49 -20.47 6.32
N ILE A 11 -0.63 -21.68 6.91
CA ILE A 11 0.24 -22.82 6.60
C ILE A 11 0.17 -23.13 5.11
N LEU A 12 -1.04 -23.21 4.54
CA LEU A 12 -1.22 -23.46 3.11
C LEU A 12 -0.49 -22.41 2.27
N MET A 13 -0.66 -21.12 2.55
CA MET A 13 0.00 -20.05 1.79
C MET A 13 1.52 -20.10 1.87
N ILE A 14 2.09 -20.52 3.00
CA ILE A 14 3.54 -20.65 3.20
C ILE A 14 4.10 -21.86 2.41
N TYR A 15 3.40 -22.99 2.42
CA TYR A 15 3.89 -24.22 1.79
C TYR A 15 3.50 -24.36 0.32
N TRP A 16 2.44 -23.70 -0.13
CA TRP A 16 1.93 -23.80 -1.50
C TRP A 16 2.95 -23.46 -2.60
N PRO A 17 3.78 -22.41 -2.48
CA PRO A 17 4.79 -22.09 -3.49
C PRO A 17 5.83 -23.21 -3.73
N LYS A 18 5.96 -24.17 -2.79
CA LYS A 18 6.82 -25.36 -2.96
C LYS A 18 6.19 -26.41 -3.87
N VAL A 19 4.86 -26.42 -3.99
CA VAL A 19 4.11 -27.36 -4.84
C VAL A 19 3.89 -26.76 -6.22
N ASN A 20 3.41 -25.52 -6.29
CA ASN A 20 3.15 -24.83 -7.55
C ASN A 20 3.52 -23.35 -7.44
N LYS A 21 4.46 -22.91 -8.28
CA LYS A 21 4.95 -21.52 -8.32
C LYS A 21 4.09 -20.60 -9.17
N ASN A 22 3.24 -21.15 -10.05
CA ASN A 22 2.47 -20.38 -11.02
C ASN A 22 1.14 -19.88 -10.44
N ILE A 23 0.57 -20.59 -9.45
CA ILE A 23 -0.71 -20.23 -8.84
C ILE A 23 -0.46 -19.60 -7.47
N PRO A 24 -0.96 -18.38 -7.20
CA PRO A 24 -0.82 -17.74 -5.89
C PRO A 24 -1.43 -18.59 -4.76
N GLY A 25 -0.68 -18.78 -3.68
CA GLY A 25 -1.17 -19.52 -2.51
C GLY A 25 -2.40 -18.89 -1.88
N SER A 26 -2.54 -17.56 -1.94
CA SER A 26 -3.71 -16.84 -1.44
C SER A 26 -5.00 -17.20 -2.19
N LEU A 27 -4.94 -17.40 -3.51
CA LEU A 27 -6.08 -17.82 -4.33
C LEU A 27 -6.54 -19.23 -3.95
N ILE A 28 -5.58 -20.14 -3.71
CA ILE A 28 -5.88 -21.51 -3.32
C ILE A 28 -6.44 -21.58 -1.90
N ALA A 29 -5.83 -20.86 -0.96
CA ALA A 29 -6.35 -20.73 0.40
C ALA A 29 -7.79 -20.21 0.38
N LEU A 30 -8.05 -19.19 -0.44
CA LEU A 30 -9.40 -18.62 -0.63
C LEU A 30 -10.40 -19.66 -1.11
N ILE A 31 -10.11 -20.37 -2.20
CA ILE A 31 -11.03 -21.34 -2.80
C ILE A 31 -11.28 -22.51 -1.84
N ILE A 32 -10.22 -23.12 -1.29
CA ILE A 32 -10.32 -24.30 -0.44
C ILE A 32 -11.05 -23.96 0.87
N ALA A 33 -10.66 -22.87 1.54
CA ALA A 33 -11.29 -22.53 2.80
C ALA A 33 -12.75 -22.09 2.63
N THR A 34 -13.08 -21.39 1.54
CA THR A 34 -14.48 -21.07 1.20
C THR A 34 -15.29 -22.34 0.99
N ALA A 35 -14.77 -23.31 0.23
CA ALA A 35 -15.44 -24.59 0.00
C ALA A 35 -15.62 -25.39 1.30
N VAL A 36 -14.58 -25.50 2.13
CA VAL A 36 -14.63 -26.22 3.41
C VAL A 36 -15.64 -25.59 4.36
N VAL A 37 -15.57 -24.28 4.57
CA VAL A 37 -16.52 -23.58 5.46
C VAL A 37 -17.96 -23.75 4.97
N LYS A 38 -18.18 -23.68 3.66
CA LYS A 38 -19.53 -23.83 3.09
C LYS A 38 -20.06 -25.26 3.12
N ILE A 39 -19.23 -26.27 2.83
CA ILE A 39 -19.65 -27.69 2.77
C ILE A 39 -19.90 -28.24 4.17
N PHE A 40 -19.06 -27.89 5.13
CA PHE A 40 -19.16 -28.38 6.51
C PHE A 40 -20.02 -27.45 7.40
N ASP A 41 -20.67 -26.44 6.81
CA ASP A 41 -21.51 -25.44 7.48
C ASP A 41 -20.87 -24.88 8.77
N ILE A 42 -19.58 -24.52 8.65
CA ILE A 42 -18.81 -24.05 9.78
C ILE A 42 -19.27 -22.63 10.12
N ASN A 43 -19.70 -22.41 11.36
CA ASN A 43 -20.11 -21.08 11.84
C ASN A 43 -18.93 -20.10 11.92
N ILE A 44 -18.67 -19.43 10.79
CA ILE A 44 -17.67 -18.36 10.60
C ILE A 44 -18.33 -17.26 9.79
N ASP A 45 -18.14 -16.02 10.22
CA ASP A 45 -18.59 -14.86 9.48
C ASP A 45 -18.02 -14.84 8.06
N THR A 46 -18.87 -14.58 7.09
CA THR A 46 -18.52 -14.44 5.68
C THR A 46 -18.69 -12.98 5.24
N ILE A 47 -18.13 -12.62 4.10
CA ILE A 47 -18.36 -11.31 3.49
C ILE A 47 -19.86 -11.03 3.40
N GLY A 48 -20.67 -12.01 3.00
CA GLY A 48 -22.12 -11.84 2.84
C GLY A 48 -22.89 -11.70 4.15
N SER A 49 -22.42 -12.29 5.26
CA SER A 49 -23.06 -12.14 6.57
C SER A 49 -22.71 -10.81 7.23
N VAL A 50 -21.47 -10.33 7.07
CA VAL A 50 -21.00 -9.07 7.64
C VAL A 50 -21.45 -7.87 6.80
N TYR A 51 -21.40 -7.99 5.47
CA TYR A 51 -21.70 -6.92 4.54
C TYR A 51 -22.91 -7.30 3.65
N SER A 52 -24.10 -7.18 4.23
CA SER A 52 -25.37 -7.58 3.60
C SER A 52 -25.72 -6.80 2.32
N ASN A 53 -25.25 -5.56 2.20
CA ASN A 53 -25.58 -4.63 1.11
C ASN A 53 -24.61 -4.68 -0.08
N ILE A 54 -23.76 -5.70 -0.22
CA ILE A 54 -22.86 -5.75 -1.38
C ILE A 54 -23.65 -6.09 -2.65
N SER A 55 -23.66 -5.14 -3.58
CA SER A 55 -24.29 -5.24 -4.89
C SER A 55 -23.26 -5.67 -5.95
N SER A 56 -23.72 -6.46 -6.93
CA SER A 56 -22.97 -6.75 -8.15
C SER A 56 -23.16 -5.67 -9.23
N SER A 57 -23.96 -4.64 -8.96
CA SER A 57 -24.18 -3.53 -9.90
C SER A 57 -22.94 -2.65 -10.02
N ILE A 58 -22.65 -2.20 -11.24
CA ILE A 58 -21.66 -1.15 -11.46
C ILE A 58 -22.18 0.14 -10.80
N PRO A 59 -21.40 0.78 -9.90
CA PRO A 59 -21.83 2.02 -9.26
C PRO A 59 -22.04 3.10 -10.32
N ALA A 60 -23.15 3.83 -10.22
CA ALA A 60 -23.39 5.01 -11.04
C ALA A 60 -22.52 6.17 -10.52
N PRO A 61 -22.02 7.05 -11.40
CA PRO A 61 -21.31 8.24 -10.95
C PRO A 61 -22.25 9.13 -10.13
N SER A 62 -21.76 9.59 -8.99
CA SER A 62 -22.46 10.44 -8.03
C SER A 62 -21.55 11.60 -7.64
N ILE A 63 -22.11 12.80 -7.56
CA ILE A 63 -21.38 13.96 -7.08
C ILE A 63 -21.40 13.91 -5.54
N PRO A 64 -20.23 13.87 -4.87
CA PRO A 64 -20.18 13.87 -3.41
C PRO A 64 -20.78 15.18 -2.88
N LYS A 65 -21.50 15.10 -1.76
CA LYS A 65 -22.04 16.30 -1.10
C LYS A 65 -20.88 17.12 -0.54
N VAL A 66 -20.65 18.30 -1.11
CA VAL A 66 -19.58 19.20 -0.68
C VAL A 66 -20.16 20.21 0.32
N ASP A 67 -19.80 20.07 1.60
CA ASP A 67 -20.05 21.06 2.64
C ASP A 67 -18.71 21.53 3.21
N ILE A 68 -18.56 22.84 3.40
CA ILE A 68 -17.34 23.45 3.95
C ILE A 68 -17.03 22.86 5.33
N LYS A 69 -18.07 22.59 6.14
CA LYS A 69 -17.90 21.97 7.47
C LYS A 69 -17.33 20.56 7.40
N SER A 70 -17.60 19.82 6.32
CA SER A 70 -17.05 18.48 6.08
C SER A 70 -15.66 18.54 5.44
N ILE A 71 -15.35 19.56 4.64
CA ILE A 71 -14.05 19.71 3.98
C ILE A 71 -12.94 20.02 5.00
N ILE A 72 -13.14 20.98 5.89
CA ILE A 72 -12.11 21.45 6.83
C ILE A 72 -11.42 20.31 7.59
N PRO A 73 -12.14 19.36 8.24
CA PRO A 73 -11.50 18.25 8.95
C PRO A 73 -10.81 17.24 8.01
N LEU A 74 -11.13 17.24 6.72
CA LEU A 74 -10.57 16.31 5.74
C LEU A 74 -9.31 16.85 5.04
N ILE A 75 -9.02 18.16 5.13
CA ILE A 75 -7.84 18.75 4.45
C ILE A 75 -6.54 18.08 4.90
N GLN A 76 -6.33 17.95 6.21
CA GLN A 76 -5.10 17.35 6.73
C GLN A 76 -4.94 15.87 6.30
N PRO A 77 -5.92 14.97 6.54
CA PRO A 77 -5.85 13.61 6.03
C PRO A 77 -5.71 13.52 4.52
N ALA A 78 -6.39 14.38 3.75
CA ALA A 78 -6.33 14.37 2.29
C ALA A 78 -4.94 14.73 1.77
N ILE A 79 -4.29 15.76 2.33
CA ILE A 79 -2.91 16.13 1.97
C ILE A 79 -1.96 14.99 2.31
N THR A 80 -2.09 14.38 3.48
CA THR A 80 -1.22 13.27 3.87
C THR A 80 -1.39 12.05 2.98
N ILE A 81 -2.64 11.67 2.66
CA ILE A 81 -2.92 10.58 1.71
C ILE A 81 -2.39 10.93 0.32
N ALA A 82 -2.53 12.18 -0.14
CA ALA A 82 -2.00 12.60 -1.44
C ALA A 82 -0.48 12.48 -1.52
N ILE A 83 0.24 12.92 -0.48
CA ILE A 83 1.70 12.79 -0.39
C ILE A 83 2.12 11.32 -0.34
N LEU A 84 1.48 10.52 0.52
CA LEU A 84 1.76 9.09 0.62
C LEU A 84 1.53 8.38 -0.72
N ALA A 85 0.39 8.65 -1.34
CA ALA A 85 0.02 8.05 -2.60
C ALA A 85 0.97 8.49 -3.73
N ALA A 86 1.44 9.74 -3.73
CA ALA A 86 2.44 10.23 -4.68
C ALA A 86 3.78 9.51 -4.51
N ILE A 87 4.25 9.34 -3.26
CA ILE A 87 5.49 8.62 -2.96
C ILE A 87 5.40 7.17 -3.46
N GLU A 88 4.31 6.47 -3.14
CA GLU A 88 4.09 5.08 -3.56
C GLU A 88 3.99 4.94 -5.10
N SER A 89 3.33 5.87 -5.79
CA SER A 89 3.25 5.84 -7.25
C SER A 89 4.62 6.05 -7.89
N LEU A 90 5.36 7.07 -7.44
CA LEU A 90 6.69 7.37 -7.98
C LEU A 90 7.70 6.27 -7.65
N LEU A 91 7.64 5.67 -6.45
CA LEU A 91 8.45 4.49 -6.11
C LEU A 91 8.09 3.30 -7.01
N SER A 92 6.81 3.09 -7.31
CA SER A 92 6.39 2.06 -8.27
C SER A 92 6.92 2.34 -9.69
N CYS A 93 6.94 3.59 -10.13
CA CYS A 93 7.53 3.98 -11.41
C CYS A 93 9.03 3.70 -11.43
N VAL A 94 9.78 4.14 -10.42
CA VAL A 94 11.22 3.90 -10.32
C VAL A 94 11.55 2.41 -10.34
N VAL A 95 10.79 1.58 -9.62
CA VAL A 95 10.99 0.13 -9.66
C VAL A 95 10.70 -0.44 -11.04
N SER A 96 9.61 -0.04 -11.70
CA SER A 96 9.29 -0.53 -13.05
C SER A 96 10.29 -0.07 -14.10
N ASP A 97 10.69 1.20 -14.05
CA ASP A 97 11.68 1.83 -14.92
C ASP A 97 12.99 1.06 -14.91
N ASN A 98 13.50 0.74 -13.71
CA ASN A 98 14.70 -0.09 -13.53
C ASN A 98 14.55 -1.52 -14.06
N MET A 99 13.33 -2.06 -14.12
CA MET A 99 13.08 -3.40 -14.67
C MET A 99 13.03 -3.41 -16.20
N ILE A 100 12.81 -2.27 -16.84
CA ILE A 100 12.61 -2.14 -18.28
C ILE A 100 13.65 -1.26 -18.97
N ASP A 101 14.55 -0.64 -18.22
CA ASP A 101 15.56 0.32 -18.66
C ASP A 101 14.92 1.54 -19.38
N ASP A 102 13.95 2.16 -18.71
CA ASP A 102 13.19 3.32 -19.21
C ASP A 102 13.09 4.40 -18.11
N THR A 103 12.47 5.53 -18.44
CA THR A 103 12.23 6.65 -17.50
C THR A 103 10.82 7.18 -17.63
N HIS A 104 10.13 7.32 -16.49
CA HIS A 104 8.84 7.98 -16.42
C HIS A 104 8.96 9.51 -16.34
N ASP A 105 7.88 10.21 -16.70
CA ASP A 105 7.67 11.62 -16.34
C ASP A 105 6.87 11.69 -15.03
N SER A 106 7.51 12.15 -13.95
CA SER A 106 6.88 12.26 -12.63
C SER A 106 5.69 13.22 -12.61
N ASN A 107 5.72 14.31 -13.39
CA ASN A 107 4.59 15.25 -13.43
C ASN A 107 3.38 14.62 -14.10
N ALA A 108 3.61 13.89 -15.19
CA ALA A 108 2.55 13.16 -15.89
C ALA A 108 1.89 12.12 -14.97
N GLU A 109 2.69 11.36 -14.22
CA GLU A 109 2.19 10.38 -13.24
C GLU A 109 1.33 11.03 -12.15
N LEU A 110 1.81 12.13 -11.55
CA LEU A 110 1.06 12.82 -10.48
C LEU A 110 -0.26 13.43 -10.98
N ILE A 111 -0.27 13.99 -12.19
CA ILE A 111 -1.50 14.51 -12.82
C ILE A 111 -2.47 13.36 -13.10
N ALA A 112 -1.99 12.25 -13.66
CA ALA A 112 -2.81 11.08 -13.96
C ALA A 112 -3.40 10.46 -12.68
N GLN A 113 -2.60 10.35 -11.62
CA GLN A 113 -3.03 9.86 -10.32
C GLN A 113 -4.07 10.78 -9.68
N GLY A 114 -3.89 12.10 -9.75
CA GLY A 114 -4.86 13.07 -9.26
C GLY A 114 -6.19 12.95 -10.01
N ALA A 115 -6.16 12.91 -11.34
CA ALA A 115 -7.34 12.71 -12.17
C ALA A 115 -8.04 11.38 -11.88
N GLY A 116 -7.27 10.30 -11.74
CA GLY A 116 -7.78 8.97 -11.39
C GLY A 116 -8.50 8.94 -10.04
N ASN A 117 -7.97 9.64 -9.03
CA ASN A 117 -8.59 9.75 -7.71
C ASN A 117 -9.86 10.61 -7.71
N ILE A 118 -9.90 11.69 -8.51
CA ILE A 118 -11.13 12.48 -8.71
C ILE A 118 -12.23 11.59 -9.31
N VAL A 119 -11.89 10.82 -10.36
CA VAL A 119 -12.84 9.88 -10.98
C VAL A 119 -13.24 8.79 -9.99
N SER A 120 -12.30 8.21 -9.24
CA SER A 120 -12.58 7.20 -8.20
C SER A 120 -13.64 7.71 -7.21
N ALA A 121 -13.50 8.95 -6.72
CA ALA A 121 -14.44 9.55 -5.79
C ALA A 121 -15.87 9.67 -6.36
N LEU A 122 -16.02 9.96 -7.66
CA LEU A 122 -17.33 10.02 -8.32
C LEU A 122 -18.05 8.67 -8.32
N PHE A 123 -17.32 7.56 -8.34
CA PHE A 123 -17.88 6.20 -8.29
C PHE A 123 -17.98 5.65 -6.86
N GLY A 124 -17.79 6.49 -5.83
CA GLY A 124 -17.78 6.06 -4.43
C GLY A 124 -16.54 5.24 -4.05
N GLY A 125 -15.47 5.34 -4.85
CA GLY A 125 -14.20 4.68 -4.61
C GLY A 125 -13.39 5.33 -3.49
N ILE A 126 -12.39 4.59 -3.03
CA ILE A 126 -11.39 5.06 -2.06
C ILE A 126 -10.16 5.61 -2.80
N PRO A 127 -9.31 6.40 -2.11
CA PRO A 127 -8.04 6.83 -2.68
C PRO A 127 -7.20 5.64 -3.18
N ALA A 128 -6.65 5.78 -4.37
CA ALA A 128 -5.83 4.79 -5.05
C ALA A 128 -4.44 5.35 -5.37
N THR A 129 -3.45 4.45 -5.39
CA THR A 129 -2.04 4.73 -5.68
C THR A 129 -1.43 3.60 -6.51
N GLY A 130 -0.21 3.82 -7.02
CA GLY A 130 0.63 2.78 -7.59
C GLY A 130 0.87 1.65 -6.59
N ALA A 131 1.09 0.44 -7.11
CA ALA A 131 1.34 -0.74 -6.29
C ALA A 131 2.55 -1.48 -6.83
N ILE A 132 3.71 -1.25 -6.21
CA ILE A 132 5.03 -1.77 -6.64
C ILE A 132 4.95 -3.25 -7.01
N ALA A 133 4.38 -4.08 -6.13
CA ALA A 133 4.27 -5.52 -6.35
C ALA A 133 3.43 -5.90 -7.57
N ARG A 134 2.31 -5.20 -7.83
CA ARG A 134 1.46 -5.48 -9.01
C ARG A 134 2.11 -4.98 -10.29
N THR A 135 2.71 -3.80 -10.25
CA THR A 135 3.45 -3.25 -11.39
C THR A 135 4.61 -4.16 -11.77
N ALA A 136 5.42 -4.58 -10.80
CA ALA A 136 6.53 -5.50 -11.02
C ALA A 136 6.06 -6.86 -11.59
N ALA A 137 4.96 -7.42 -11.06
CA ALA A 137 4.37 -8.65 -11.59
C ALA A 137 3.88 -8.49 -13.04
N ASN A 138 3.24 -7.35 -13.35
CA ASN A 138 2.79 -7.03 -14.70
C ASN A 138 3.98 -6.91 -15.68
N VAL A 139 5.04 -6.20 -15.29
CA VAL A 139 6.27 -6.06 -16.10
C VAL A 139 6.96 -7.40 -16.33
N ARG A 140 7.09 -8.24 -15.29
CA ARG A 140 7.63 -9.61 -15.41
C ARG A 140 6.79 -10.51 -16.31
N SER A 141 5.50 -10.23 -16.40
CA SER A 141 4.57 -10.95 -17.29
C SER A 141 4.57 -10.38 -18.72
N GLY A 142 5.45 -9.43 -19.04
CA GLY A 142 5.59 -8.85 -20.38
C GLY A 142 4.71 -7.62 -20.64
N GLY A 143 4.05 -7.07 -19.62
CA GLY A 143 3.29 -5.82 -19.74
C GLY A 143 4.24 -4.64 -20.00
N ARG A 144 4.07 -3.96 -21.15
CA ARG A 144 4.91 -2.83 -21.60
C ARG A 144 4.13 -1.62 -22.11
N SER A 145 2.80 -1.65 -22.02
CA SER A 145 1.94 -0.57 -22.51
C SER A 145 0.78 -0.30 -21.55
N PRO A 146 0.15 0.89 -21.62
CA PRO A 146 -1.02 1.23 -20.81
C PRO A 146 -2.19 0.25 -20.99
N ILE A 147 -2.23 -0.45 -22.13
CA ILE A 147 -3.24 -1.46 -22.45
C ILE A 147 -3.25 -2.59 -21.40
N SER A 148 -2.09 -2.97 -20.85
CA SER A 148 -2.05 -4.01 -19.81
C SER A 148 -2.82 -3.59 -18.55
N GLY A 149 -2.68 -2.32 -18.15
CA GLY A 149 -3.43 -1.76 -17.02
C GLY A 149 -4.93 -1.69 -17.30
N ILE A 150 -5.33 -1.31 -18.52
CA ILE A 150 -6.74 -1.28 -18.94
C ILE A 150 -7.34 -2.70 -18.89
N ILE A 151 -6.63 -3.70 -19.44
CA ILE A 151 -7.07 -5.09 -19.39
C ILE A 151 -7.19 -5.57 -17.94
N HIS A 152 -6.24 -5.24 -17.07
CA HIS A 152 -6.30 -5.57 -15.66
C HIS A 152 -7.54 -4.97 -14.98
N ALA A 153 -7.83 -3.68 -15.19
CA ALA A 153 -8.98 -3.00 -14.62
C ALA A 153 -10.31 -3.60 -15.11
N VAL A 154 -10.44 -3.84 -16.42
CA VAL A 154 -11.64 -4.47 -17.01
C VAL A 154 -11.82 -5.89 -16.50
N THR A 155 -10.73 -6.66 -16.39
CA THR A 155 -10.77 -8.03 -15.86
C THR A 155 -11.23 -8.04 -14.40
N LEU A 156 -10.71 -7.14 -13.57
CA LEU A 156 -11.15 -6.99 -12.17
C LEU A 156 -12.63 -6.58 -12.08
N LEU A 157 -13.08 -5.66 -12.94
CA LEU A 157 -14.49 -5.27 -13.00
C LEU A 157 -15.39 -6.46 -13.35
N LEU A 158 -15.02 -7.25 -14.37
CA LEU A 158 -15.76 -8.45 -14.76
C LEU A 158 -15.78 -9.50 -13.66
N ILE A 159 -14.64 -9.76 -13.01
CA ILE A 159 -14.55 -10.68 -11.87
C ILE A 159 -15.48 -10.19 -10.76
N MET A 160 -15.45 -8.91 -10.42
CA MET A 160 -16.31 -8.35 -9.39
C MET A 160 -17.79 -8.56 -9.72
N VAL A 161 -18.24 -8.20 -10.93
CA VAL A 161 -19.65 -8.30 -11.32
C VAL A 161 -20.13 -9.76 -11.39
N ILE A 162 -19.33 -10.65 -11.98
CA ILE A 162 -19.72 -12.04 -12.23
C ILE A 162 -19.57 -12.90 -10.97
N LEU A 163 -18.47 -12.76 -10.23
CA LEU A 163 -18.17 -13.60 -9.07
C LEU A 163 -18.68 -13.01 -7.75
N MET A 164 -19.36 -11.85 -7.74
CA MET A 164 -19.94 -11.29 -6.51
C MET A 164 -20.78 -12.29 -5.69
N PRO A 165 -21.64 -13.13 -6.30
CA PRO A 165 -22.41 -14.11 -5.54
C PRO A 165 -21.53 -15.14 -4.84
N LEU A 166 -20.42 -15.54 -5.46
CA LEU A 166 -19.43 -16.42 -4.83
C LEU A 166 -18.61 -15.68 -3.77
N ALA A 167 -18.26 -14.41 -4.02
CA ALA A 167 -17.49 -13.60 -3.09
C ALA A 167 -18.20 -13.44 -1.74
N LYS A 168 -19.54 -13.41 -1.71
CA LYS A 168 -20.33 -13.39 -0.46
C LYS A 168 -20.07 -14.61 0.44
N LEU A 169 -19.62 -15.73 -0.11
CA LEU A 169 -19.33 -16.95 0.66
C LEU A 169 -17.94 -16.95 1.30
N ILE A 170 -17.07 -16.00 0.94
CA ILE A 170 -15.70 -15.95 1.43
C ILE A 170 -15.71 -15.76 2.95
N PRO A 171 -15.11 -16.68 3.73
CA PRO A 171 -15.01 -16.52 5.17
C PRO A 171 -14.04 -15.40 5.53
N MET A 172 -14.40 -14.57 6.51
CA MET A 172 -13.57 -13.45 6.99
C MET A 172 -12.22 -13.92 7.52
N THR A 173 -12.15 -15.15 8.06
CA THR A 173 -10.91 -15.76 8.54
C THR A 173 -9.85 -15.93 7.45
N VAL A 174 -10.27 -16.20 6.21
CA VAL A 174 -9.36 -16.31 5.07
C VAL A 174 -8.78 -14.95 4.73
N LEU A 175 -9.62 -13.92 4.70
CA LEU A 175 -9.16 -12.54 4.46
C LEU A 175 -8.16 -12.12 5.53
N SER A 176 -8.43 -12.40 6.80
CA SER A 176 -7.47 -12.14 7.89
C SER A 176 -6.15 -12.88 7.68
N ALA A 177 -6.18 -14.15 7.30
CA ALA A 177 -4.97 -14.93 7.01
C ALA A 177 -4.17 -14.33 5.84
N ILE A 178 -4.86 -13.94 4.75
CA ILE A 178 -4.23 -13.30 3.60
C ILE A 178 -3.57 -11.99 4.02
N LEU A 179 -4.28 -11.15 4.80
CA LEU A 179 -3.74 -9.88 5.29
C LEU A 179 -2.51 -10.09 6.17
N ILE A 180 -2.48 -11.09 7.06
CA ILE A 180 -1.29 -11.39 7.88
C ILE A 180 -0.07 -11.72 7.00
N ILE A 181 -0.24 -12.59 5.99
CA ILE A 181 0.86 -12.95 5.07
C ILE A 181 1.30 -11.75 4.24
N VAL A 182 0.35 -10.95 3.73
CA VAL A 182 0.67 -9.76 2.94
C VAL A 182 1.42 -8.74 3.80
N SER A 183 0.93 -8.43 5.01
CA SER A 183 1.60 -7.53 5.96
C SER A 183 3.01 -8.02 6.30
N TYR A 184 3.19 -9.33 6.50
CA TYR A 184 4.51 -9.89 6.76
C TYR A 184 5.46 -9.72 5.57
N ASN A 185 4.98 -9.91 4.34
CA ASN A 185 5.80 -9.79 3.14
C ASN A 185 6.12 -8.33 2.78
N MET A 186 5.26 -7.37 3.13
CA MET A 186 5.49 -5.95 2.89
C MET A 186 6.44 -5.29 3.91
N GLY A 187 6.78 -5.96 5.00
CA GLY A 187 7.58 -5.38 6.08
C GLY A 187 9.07 -5.19 5.80
N GLU A 188 9.59 -5.63 4.64
CA GLU A 188 11.00 -5.46 4.21
C GLU A 188 12.02 -5.63 5.36
N TRP A 189 11.90 -6.75 6.09
CA TRP A 189 12.58 -6.96 7.37
C TRP A 189 14.10 -6.91 7.30
N LYS A 190 14.68 -7.13 6.12
CA LYS A 190 16.12 -7.09 5.90
C LYS A 190 16.58 -5.65 5.77
N GLU A 191 15.89 -4.88 4.96
CA GLU A 191 16.09 -3.46 4.71
C GLU A 191 15.90 -2.68 6.01
N MET A 192 14.86 -3.01 6.79
CA MET A 192 14.64 -2.42 8.12
C MET A 192 15.83 -2.67 9.06
N LYS A 193 16.49 -3.84 9.00
CA LYS A 193 17.70 -4.11 9.81
C LYS A 193 18.92 -3.36 9.28
N GLU A 194 19.05 -3.22 7.96
CA GLU A 194 20.13 -2.45 7.35
C GLU A 194 20.01 -0.96 7.71
N MET A 195 18.79 -0.42 7.75
CA MET A 195 18.51 0.95 8.20
C MET A 195 18.98 1.25 9.63
N LEU A 196 19.11 0.23 10.50
CA LEU A 196 19.63 0.43 11.87
C LEU A 196 21.12 0.79 11.91
N HIS A 197 21.84 0.62 10.80
CA HIS A 197 23.24 1.01 10.67
C HIS A 197 23.43 2.43 10.11
N LEU A 198 22.33 3.13 9.81
CA LEU A 198 22.36 4.52 9.36
C LEU A 198 22.78 5.48 10.49
N PRO A 199 23.13 6.74 10.17
CA PRO A 199 23.40 7.75 11.18
C PRO A 199 22.30 7.82 12.24
N LYS A 200 22.68 8.10 13.50
CA LYS A 200 21.75 8.10 14.64
C LYS A 200 20.48 8.93 14.40
N LYS A 201 20.59 10.04 13.67
CA LYS A 201 19.46 10.91 13.32
C LYS A 201 18.38 10.15 12.52
N ASP A 202 18.76 9.32 11.56
CA ASP A 202 17.84 8.63 10.66
C ASP A 202 17.19 7.44 11.39
N VAL A 203 17.97 6.76 12.25
CA VAL A 203 17.46 5.68 13.13
C VAL A 203 16.45 6.22 14.13
N ILE A 204 16.67 7.40 14.71
CA ILE A 204 15.71 8.05 15.60
C ILE A 204 14.40 8.35 14.86
N VAL A 205 14.47 8.94 13.66
CA VAL A 205 13.28 9.21 12.84
C VAL A 205 12.53 7.91 12.53
N LEU A 206 13.24 6.83 12.17
CA LEU A 206 12.64 5.53 11.91
C LEU A 206 11.87 4.99 13.14
N TYR A 207 12.50 4.93 14.32
CA TYR A 207 11.83 4.41 15.51
C TYR A 207 10.67 5.29 15.96
N THR A 208 10.82 6.61 15.90
CA THR A 208 9.73 7.53 16.25
C THR A 208 8.55 7.34 15.32
N THR A 209 8.75 7.34 14.00
CA THR A 209 7.68 7.14 13.02
C THR A 209 7.01 5.77 13.15
N PHE A 210 7.79 4.71 13.38
CA PHE A 210 7.27 3.36 13.60
C PHE A 210 6.38 3.28 14.85
N ILE A 211 6.85 3.80 15.98
CA ILE A 211 6.09 3.78 17.25
C ILE A 211 4.83 4.63 17.13
N LEU A 212 4.93 5.83 16.55
CA LEU A 212 3.78 6.72 16.37
C LEU A 212 2.70 6.08 15.48
N THR A 213 3.10 5.34 14.44
CA THR A 213 2.15 4.64 13.55
C THR A 213 1.36 3.57 14.29
N ILE A 214 1.99 2.86 15.23
CA ILE A 214 1.35 1.80 16.02
C ILE A 214 0.46 2.35 17.12
N VAL A 215 0.90 3.41 17.81
CA VAL A 215 0.23 3.96 19.00
C VAL A 215 -0.88 4.95 18.64
N PHE A 216 -0.68 5.73 17.59
CA PHE A 216 -1.62 6.77 17.15
C PHE A 216 -2.19 6.40 15.78
N ASP A 217 -1.67 7.01 14.71
CA ASP A 217 -2.06 6.73 13.34
C ASP A 217 -0.92 7.09 12.37
N LEU A 218 -1.09 6.64 11.13
CA LEU A 218 -0.15 6.88 10.03
C LEU A 218 0.01 8.38 9.71
N VAL A 219 -1.05 9.18 9.85
CA VAL A 219 -1.06 10.59 9.46
C VAL A 219 -0.16 11.41 10.38
N LEU A 220 -0.32 11.23 11.69
CA LEU A 220 0.52 11.85 12.70
C LEU A 220 1.97 11.40 12.56
N ALA A 221 2.19 10.10 12.36
CA ALA A 221 3.54 9.54 12.23
C ALA A 221 4.32 10.16 11.07
N ILE A 222 3.72 10.25 9.87
CA ILE A 222 4.35 10.89 8.71
C ILE A 222 4.63 12.37 8.99
N GLY A 223 3.67 13.11 9.55
CA GLY A 223 3.84 14.53 9.87
C GLY A 223 5.01 14.80 10.82
N VAL A 224 5.10 14.02 11.91
CA VAL A 224 6.19 14.13 12.90
C VAL A 224 7.52 13.69 12.29
N GLY A 225 7.54 12.58 11.54
CA GLY A 225 8.75 12.08 10.88
C GLY A 225 9.35 13.09 9.91
N MET A 226 8.52 13.69 9.07
CA MET A 226 8.96 14.74 8.13
C MET A 226 9.51 15.96 8.85
N ALA A 227 8.81 16.44 9.90
CA ALA A 227 9.27 17.57 10.70
C ALA A 227 10.64 17.30 11.34
N MET A 228 10.82 16.12 11.95
CA MET A 228 12.10 15.72 12.53
C MET A 228 13.22 15.64 11.49
N HIS A 229 12.95 15.04 10.33
CA HIS A 229 13.93 14.93 9.25
C HIS A 229 14.39 16.31 8.75
N ILE A 230 13.46 17.25 8.57
CA ILE A 230 13.77 18.62 8.17
C ILE A 230 14.65 19.31 9.22
N VAL A 231 14.28 19.23 10.50
CA VAL A 231 15.04 19.84 11.61
C VAL A 231 16.46 19.27 11.68
N PHE A 232 16.61 17.94 11.63
CA PHE A 232 17.93 17.31 11.69
C PHE A 232 18.81 17.64 10.48
N ASN A 233 18.23 17.79 9.29
CA ASN A 233 18.99 18.20 8.10
C ASN A 233 19.42 19.67 8.16
N ILE A 234 18.60 20.57 8.72
CA ILE A 234 18.98 21.97 8.91
C ILE A 234 20.14 22.07 9.91
N ILE A 235 20.02 21.41 11.07
CA ILE A 235 21.09 21.39 12.09
C ILE A 235 22.38 20.80 11.52
N SER A 236 22.28 19.70 10.78
CA SER A 236 23.44 19.05 10.14
C SER A 236 24.09 19.92 9.06
N LYS A 237 23.34 20.77 8.36
CA LYS A 237 23.91 21.75 7.42
C LYS A 237 24.56 22.91 8.14
N SER A 238 23.95 23.42 9.22
CA SER A 238 24.51 24.52 10.03
C SER A 238 25.88 24.16 10.60
N ASN A 239 25.98 22.99 11.25
CA ASN A 239 27.25 22.54 11.83
C ASN A 239 28.36 22.38 10.77
N LYS A 240 27.99 22.04 9.53
CA LYS A 240 28.95 21.87 8.44
C LYS A 240 29.45 23.22 7.88
N VAL A 241 28.69 24.30 8.05
CA VAL A 241 29.10 25.66 7.68
C VAL A 241 30.02 26.22 8.75
N ASP A 242 29.69 26.03 10.03
CA ASP A 242 30.52 26.48 11.16
C ASP A 242 31.90 25.80 11.19
N ASP A 243 32.00 24.52 10.79
CA ASP A 243 33.27 23.79 10.67
C ASP A 243 34.15 24.28 9.50
N ILE A 244 33.55 24.81 8.41
CA ILE A 244 34.29 25.33 7.26
C ILE A 244 34.87 26.71 7.58
N ASP A 245 34.09 27.59 8.21
CA ASP A 245 34.54 28.93 8.63
C ASP A 245 35.65 28.86 9.69
N GLN A 246 35.64 27.85 10.57
CA GLN A 246 36.73 27.60 11.52
C GLN A 246 38.02 27.10 10.87
N ASN A 247 37.93 26.29 9.80
CA ASN A 247 39.12 25.81 9.10
C ASN A 247 39.76 26.89 8.22
N GLU A 248 38.97 27.72 7.53
CA GLU A 248 39.50 28.86 6.75
C GLU A 248 40.19 29.90 7.65
N SER A 249 39.61 30.19 8.82
CA SER A 249 40.21 31.12 9.79
C SER A 249 41.48 30.58 10.46
N LEU A 250 41.67 29.25 10.51
CA LEU A 250 42.92 28.64 10.97
C LEU A 250 44.00 28.63 9.88
N GLU A 251 43.64 28.52 8.60
CA GLU A 251 44.58 28.62 7.47
C GLU A 251 45.09 30.04 7.24
N GLU A 252 44.28 31.09 7.50
CA GLU A 252 44.72 32.49 7.42
C GLU A 252 45.71 32.91 8.51
N ILE A 253 45.85 32.12 9.59
CA ILE A 253 46.73 32.42 10.73
C ILE A 253 48.12 31.75 10.58
N ILE A 254 48.32 30.88 9.59
CA ILE A 254 49.59 30.18 9.30
C ILE A 254 50.32 30.86 8.12
#